data_AF-A0A1Q2M4A9-F1
#
_entry.id   AF-A0A1Q2M4A9-F1
#
_cell.length_a   1.000
_cell.length_b   1.000
_cell.length_c   1.000
_cell.angle_alpha   90.00
_cell.angle_beta   90.00
_cell.angle_gamma   90.00
#
_symmetry.space_group_name_H-M   'P 1'
#
loop_
_entity.id
_entity.type
_entity.pdbx_description
1 polymer ?
#
loop_
_entity_poly.entity_id
_entity_poly.type
_entity_poly.pdbx_seq_one_letter_code
_entity_poly.pdbx_strand_id
1 'polypeptide(L)'
;MSQVSSAHALSPAGLYPLGNPARCNHGQVCECAPEAAESGLLGTIGGRVFVSQLVTDFYQAIGKFMATEDVADHQKQQTRQAQFLCHALAEQAEPVYSSRAQFLAQGLSPTLFTALLEYFEAHLVELGYPATFSDQLTRMAGDLYARSHAKRAIAS
;
A
#
# COMPACT_ATOMS: atom_id res chain seq x y z
N MET A 1 11.45 -23.20 58.20
CA MET A 1 11.71 -22.36 57.01
C MET A 1 10.47 -22.40 56.14
N SER A 2 9.85 -21.23 55.94
CA SER A 2 8.98 -20.76 54.86
C SER A 2 7.91 -21.68 54.25
N GLN A 3 6.70 -21.25 53.91
CA GLN A 3 5.81 -20.15 54.26
C GLN A 3 4.49 -20.49 53.52
N VAL A 4 3.36 -20.15 54.13
CA VAL A 4 2.00 -20.30 53.59
C VAL A 4 1.71 -19.14 52.64
N SER A 5 0.96 -19.34 51.55
CA SER A 5 0.02 -18.30 51.07
C SER A 5 -0.97 -18.80 50.02
N SER A 6 -2.23 -18.83 50.47
CA SER A 6 -3.45 -18.98 49.69
C SER A 6 -3.70 -17.79 48.77
N ALA A 7 -4.36 -18.08 47.66
CA ALA A 7 -4.93 -17.11 46.73
C ALA A 7 -6.13 -16.37 47.36
N HIS A 8 -6.13 -15.04 47.28
CA HIS A 8 -7.31 -14.20 47.45
C HIS A 8 -7.09 -12.83 46.77
N ALA A 9 -7.92 -12.50 45.80
CA ALA A 9 -8.37 -11.15 45.43
C ALA A 9 -9.40 -11.29 44.29
N LEU A 10 -10.71 -11.20 44.56
CA LEU A 10 -11.53 -9.98 44.64
C LEU A 10 -11.66 -9.24 43.28
N SER A 11 -12.85 -9.35 42.68
CA SER A 11 -13.38 -8.47 41.64
C SER A 11 -13.49 -7.02 42.12
N PRO A 12 -13.60 -6.06 41.19
CA PRO A 12 -14.88 -5.35 41.12
C PRO A 12 -15.36 -4.98 39.71
N ALA A 13 -16.64 -4.66 39.68
CA ALA A 13 -17.45 -4.17 38.57
C ALA A 13 -16.82 -2.99 37.78
N GLY A 14 -17.10 -2.97 36.48
CA GLY A 14 -16.94 -1.81 35.61
C GLY A 14 -17.97 -1.87 34.49
N LEU A 15 -19.08 -1.15 34.70
CA LEU A 15 -20.11 -0.91 33.69
C LEU A 15 -19.49 -0.30 32.43
N TYR A 16 -19.74 -0.90 31.26
CA TYR A 16 -19.56 -0.20 30.00
C TYR A 16 -20.70 0.83 29.84
N PRO A 17 -20.40 2.11 29.60
CA PRO A 17 -21.44 3.11 29.44
C PRO A 17 -22.19 2.91 28.12
N LEU A 18 -23.51 2.82 28.26
CA LEU A 18 -24.49 3.17 27.24
C LEU A 18 -24.20 4.58 26.70
N GLY A 19 -24.22 4.68 25.37
CA GLY A 19 -24.64 5.83 24.58
C GLY A 19 -24.27 7.23 25.08
N ASN A 20 -23.37 7.87 24.35
CA ASN A 20 -23.45 9.32 24.21
C ASN A 20 -23.63 9.65 22.71
N PRO A 21 -24.79 10.20 22.29
CA PRO A 21 -24.95 10.69 20.94
C PRO A 21 -24.05 11.90 20.75
N ALA A 22 -23.17 11.84 19.74
CA ALA A 22 -22.52 13.03 19.23
C ALA A 22 -23.62 14.04 18.87
N ARG A 23 -23.70 15.14 19.64
CA ARG A 23 -24.48 16.31 19.29
C ARG A 23 -23.87 16.90 18.01
N CYS A 24 -24.49 16.59 16.88
CA CYS A 24 -24.23 17.25 15.61
C CYS A 24 -24.62 18.72 15.74
N ASN A 25 -23.63 19.62 15.71
CA ASN A 25 -23.87 21.04 15.59
C ASN A 25 -24.04 21.37 14.10
N HIS A 26 -25.24 21.84 13.76
CA HIS A 26 -25.63 22.59 12.56
C HIS A 26 -24.77 22.44 11.28
N GLY A 27 -25.31 21.68 10.32
CA GLY A 27 -25.40 22.21 8.95
C GLY A 27 -24.46 21.66 7.88
N GLN A 28 -23.69 20.60 8.12
CA GLN A 28 -22.94 19.98 7.03
C GLN A 28 -22.97 18.45 7.13
N VAL A 29 -23.66 17.83 6.18
CA VAL A 29 -23.60 16.40 5.92
C VAL A 29 -22.21 16.14 5.32
N CYS A 30 -21.25 15.76 6.16
CA CYS A 30 -20.10 15.02 5.70
C CYS A 30 -20.37 13.56 6.03
N GLU A 31 -21.05 12.89 5.10
CA GLU A 31 -20.98 11.44 4.97
C GLU A 31 -19.51 11.07 4.73
N CYS A 32 -18.75 10.90 5.82
CA CYS A 32 -17.55 10.06 5.76
C CYS A 32 -18.06 8.63 5.61
N ALA A 33 -18.26 8.22 4.36
CA ALA A 33 -18.39 6.81 4.04
C ALA A 33 -17.19 6.09 4.70
N PRO A 34 -17.39 4.94 5.36
CA PRO A 34 -16.27 4.13 5.78
C PRO A 34 -15.49 3.78 4.52
N GLU A 35 -14.23 4.23 4.41
CA GLU A 35 -13.29 3.65 3.46
C GLU A 35 -13.41 2.15 3.61
N ALA A 36 -13.92 1.48 2.57
CA ALA A 36 -14.09 0.05 2.57
C ALA A 36 -12.75 -0.56 3.00
N ALA A 37 -12.73 -1.24 4.15
CA ALA A 37 -11.52 -1.78 4.75
C ALA A 37 -10.71 -2.47 3.66
N GLU A 38 -9.59 -1.85 3.26
CA GLU A 38 -8.78 -2.38 2.18
C GLU A 38 -8.30 -3.75 2.63
N SER A 39 -8.83 -4.79 1.99
CA SER A 39 -8.60 -6.16 2.42
C SER A 39 -7.28 -6.65 1.83
N GLY A 40 -6.57 -7.50 2.56
CA GLY A 40 -5.40 -8.20 2.06
C GLY A 40 -4.05 -7.52 2.29
N LEU A 41 -3.07 -7.84 1.43
CA LEU A 41 -1.70 -7.31 1.50
C LEU A 41 -1.65 -5.78 1.45
N LEU A 42 -2.46 -5.15 0.60
CA LEU A 42 -2.54 -3.69 0.53
C LEU A 42 -3.00 -3.07 1.85
N GLY A 43 -4.02 -3.63 2.51
CA GLY A 43 -4.45 -3.18 3.83
C GLY A 43 -3.38 -3.38 4.91
N THR A 44 -2.61 -4.46 4.80
CA THR A 44 -1.54 -4.80 5.76
C THR A 44 -0.44 -3.74 5.81
N ILE A 45 -0.12 -3.11 4.67
CA ILE A 45 0.94 -2.10 4.59
C ILE A 45 0.46 -0.65 4.78
N GLY A 46 -0.83 -0.44 5.10
CA GLY A 46 -1.40 0.91 5.26
C GLY A 46 -2.15 1.44 4.02
N GLY A 47 -2.48 0.57 3.08
CA GLY A 47 -3.42 0.87 2.00
C GLY A 47 -2.85 1.67 0.82
N ARG A 48 -3.75 2.14 -0.04
CA ARG A 48 -3.45 2.99 -1.21
C ARG A 48 -2.79 4.30 -0.80
N VAL A 49 -3.17 4.84 0.35
CA VAL A 49 -2.60 6.09 0.87
C VAL A 49 -1.11 5.91 1.11
N PHE A 50 -0.72 4.82 1.79
CA PHE A 50 0.68 4.48 2.00
C PHE A 50 1.44 4.32 0.67
N VAL A 51 0.93 3.51 -0.26
CA VAL A 51 1.59 3.29 -1.55
C VAL A 51 1.73 4.60 -2.35
N SER A 52 0.69 5.45 -2.35
CA SER A 52 0.73 6.72 -3.07
C SER A 52 1.73 7.70 -2.48
N GLN A 53 1.83 7.77 -1.15
CA GLN A 53 2.82 8.60 -0.46
C GLN A 53 4.23 8.10 -0.76
N LEU A 54 4.46 6.80 -0.64
CA LEU A 54 5.77 6.19 -0.89
C LEU A 54 6.27 6.44 -2.32
N VAL A 55 5.40 6.26 -3.32
CA VAL A 55 5.74 6.56 -4.70
C VAL A 55 6.01 8.06 -4.88
N THR A 56 5.25 8.92 -4.21
CA THR A 56 5.52 10.37 -4.22
C THR A 56 6.91 10.69 -3.66
N ASP A 57 7.27 10.10 -2.52
CA ASP A 57 8.56 10.31 -1.88
C ASP A 57 9.72 9.80 -2.75
N PHE A 58 9.55 8.64 -3.40
CA PHE A 58 10.47 8.13 -4.40
C PHE A 58 10.72 9.15 -5.53
N TYR A 59 9.65 9.65 -6.15
CA TYR A 59 9.77 10.61 -7.25
C TYR A 59 10.38 11.96 -6.82
N GLN A 60 10.11 12.39 -5.59
CA GLN A 60 10.76 13.57 -5.00
C GLN A 60 12.26 13.34 -4.73
N ALA A 61 12.64 12.13 -4.31
CA ALA A 61 14.03 11.77 -4.06
C ALA A 61 14.84 11.73 -5.36
N ILE A 62 14.33 11.03 -6.39
CA ILE A 62 15.05 10.89 -7.68
C ILE A 62 14.98 12.14 -8.53
N GLY A 63 13.93 12.97 -8.40
CA GLY A 63 13.72 14.15 -9.23
C GLY A 63 14.85 15.18 -9.14
N LYS A 64 15.63 15.17 -8.06
CA LYS A 64 16.81 16.03 -7.87
C LYS A 64 17.99 15.66 -8.77
N PHE A 65 17.99 14.44 -9.31
CA PHE A 65 19.07 13.87 -10.11
C PHE A 65 18.73 13.74 -11.59
N MET A 66 17.52 14.17 -12.00
CA MET A 66 17.02 13.99 -13.36
C MET A 66 17.03 15.31 -14.13
N ALA A 67 17.16 15.22 -15.45
CA ALA A 67 17.11 16.39 -16.32
C ALA A 67 15.68 16.97 -16.33
N THR A 68 15.56 18.29 -16.46
CA THR A 68 14.27 19.00 -16.43
C THR A 68 13.26 18.47 -17.46
N GLU A 69 13.76 17.99 -18.60
CA GLU A 69 12.96 17.37 -19.66
C GLU A 69 12.35 16.02 -19.26
N ASP A 70 13.04 15.23 -18.44
CA ASP A 70 12.50 13.97 -17.91
C ASP A 70 11.45 14.20 -16.81
N VAL A 71 11.58 15.31 -16.08
CA VAL A 71 10.66 15.70 -15.00
C VAL A 71 9.24 15.99 -15.54
N ALA A 72 9.11 16.43 -16.79
CA ALA A 72 7.81 16.76 -17.39
C ALA A 72 6.85 15.56 -17.45
N ASP A 73 7.38 14.32 -17.53
CA ASP A 73 6.58 13.10 -17.53
C ASP A 73 6.52 12.41 -16.16
N HIS A 74 7.23 12.93 -15.13
CA HIS A 74 7.25 12.34 -13.79
C HIS A 74 5.88 12.23 -13.17
N GLN A 75 5.05 13.28 -13.23
CA GLN A 75 3.74 13.24 -12.59
C GLN A 75 2.84 12.14 -13.17
N LYS A 76 2.95 11.90 -14.49
CA LYS A 76 2.22 10.81 -15.16
C LYS A 76 2.79 9.45 -14.75
N GLN A 77 4.10 9.31 -14.72
CA GLN A 77 4.80 8.09 -14.33
C GLN A 77 4.49 7.73 -12.86
N GLN A 78 4.62 8.69 -11.95
CA GLN A 78 4.27 8.59 -10.53
C GLN A 78 2.83 8.09 -10.34
N THR A 79 1.85 8.74 -10.98
CA THR A 79 0.45 8.34 -10.88
C THR A 79 0.22 6.91 -11.37
N ARG A 80 0.84 6.53 -12.49
CA ARG A 80 0.71 5.18 -13.05
C ARG A 80 1.39 4.12 -12.19
N GLN A 81 2.58 4.41 -11.66
CA GLN A 81 3.30 3.48 -10.78
C GLN A 81 2.56 3.25 -9.48
N ALA A 82 2.00 4.30 -8.86
CA ALA A 82 1.16 4.17 -7.68
C ALA A 82 -0.08 3.30 -7.96
N GLN A 83 -0.78 3.56 -9.08
CA GLN A 83 -1.92 2.75 -9.49
C GLN A 83 -1.54 1.29 -9.79
N PHE A 84 -0.39 1.05 -10.41
CA PHE A 84 0.11 -0.29 -10.71
C PHE A 84 0.43 -1.06 -9.44
N LEU A 85 1.18 -0.48 -8.50
CA LEU A 85 1.48 -1.11 -7.21
C LEU A 85 0.21 -1.39 -6.41
N CYS A 86 -0.71 -0.42 -6.33
CA CYS A 86 -1.98 -0.66 -5.67
C CYS A 86 -2.78 -1.79 -6.33
N HIS A 87 -2.70 -1.95 -7.65
CA HIS A 87 -3.34 -3.06 -8.34
C HIS A 87 -2.65 -4.40 -8.07
N ALA A 88 -1.31 -4.40 -8.06
CA ALA A 88 -0.53 -5.60 -7.78
C ALA A 88 -0.77 -6.15 -6.36
N LEU A 89 -0.96 -5.25 -5.39
CA LEU A 89 -1.08 -5.59 -3.97
C LEU A 89 -2.53 -5.69 -3.49
N ALA A 90 -3.49 -5.19 -4.27
CA ALA A 90 -4.90 -5.38 -3.99
C ALA A 90 -5.27 -6.83 -4.32
N GLU A 91 -5.72 -7.59 -3.32
CA GLU A 91 -6.27 -8.96 -3.48
C GLU A 91 -7.61 -8.99 -4.24
N GLN A 92 -7.98 -7.91 -4.93
CA GLN A 92 -9.23 -7.84 -5.67
C GLN A 92 -9.20 -8.87 -6.81
N ALA A 93 -10.28 -9.65 -6.88
CA ALA A 93 -10.57 -10.72 -7.83
C ALA A 93 -10.71 -10.27 -9.30
N GLU A 94 -10.04 -9.20 -9.69
CA GLU A 94 -9.69 -9.02 -11.09
C GLU A 94 -8.72 -10.16 -11.45
N PRO A 95 -8.89 -10.84 -12.58
CA PRO A 95 -7.89 -11.79 -13.02
C PRO A 95 -6.55 -11.04 -13.04
N VAL A 96 -5.50 -11.69 -12.52
CA VAL A 96 -4.09 -11.23 -12.53
C VAL A 96 -3.62 -10.78 -13.94
N TYR A 97 -4.46 -11.02 -14.96
CA TYR A 97 -4.33 -10.70 -16.38
C TYR A 97 -5.32 -9.62 -16.87
N SER A 98 -5.71 -8.65 -16.04
CA SER A 98 -6.61 -7.58 -16.45
C SER A 98 -5.98 -6.71 -17.55
N SER A 99 -6.81 -6.22 -18.48
CA SER A 99 -6.40 -5.19 -19.46
C SER A 99 -5.84 -3.94 -18.77
N ARG A 100 -6.29 -3.69 -17.53
CA ARG A 100 -5.82 -2.60 -16.66
C ARG A 100 -4.35 -2.76 -16.26
N ALA A 101 -3.92 -3.94 -15.80
CA ALA A 101 -2.51 -4.18 -15.46
C ALA A 101 -1.58 -3.93 -16.65
N GLN A 102 -1.97 -4.44 -17.83
CA GLN A 102 -1.21 -4.24 -19.08
C GLN A 102 -1.16 -2.76 -19.48
N PHE A 103 -2.30 -2.06 -19.45
CA PHE A 103 -2.37 -0.64 -19.79
C PHE A 103 -1.51 0.23 -18.85
N LEU A 104 -1.52 -0.09 -17.56
CA LEU A 104 -0.69 0.61 -16.59
C LEU A 104 0.80 0.34 -16.84
N ALA A 105 1.19 -0.93 -17.02
CA ALA A 105 2.58 -1.34 -17.27
C ALA A 105 3.17 -0.74 -18.56
N GLN A 106 2.38 -0.61 -19.64
CA GLN A 106 2.83 -0.03 -20.91
C GLN A 106 3.35 1.41 -20.78
N GLY A 107 2.83 2.15 -19.81
CA GLY A 107 3.24 3.52 -19.56
C GLY A 107 4.47 3.66 -18.67
N LEU A 108 5.03 2.56 -18.14
CA LEU A 108 6.10 2.61 -17.14
C LEU A 108 7.47 2.44 -17.77
N SER A 109 8.43 3.25 -17.32
CA SER A 109 9.85 3.00 -17.56
C SER A 109 10.33 1.77 -16.77
N PRO A 110 10.89 0.72 -17.42
CA PRO A 110 11.37 -0.47 -16.72
C PRO A 110 12.42 -0.14 -15.66
N THR A 111 13.37 0.75 -15.98
CA THR A 111 14.43 1.16 -15.06
C THR A 111 13.87 1.87 -13.83
N LEU A 112 12.92 2.80 -14.01
CA LEU A 112 12.28 3.49 -12.89
C LEU A 112 11.43 2.54 -12.06
N PHE A 113 10.78 1.55 -12.69
CA PHE A 113 9.97 0.59 -11.97
C PHE A 113 10.83 -0.34 -11.10
N THR A 114 11.96 -0.83 -11.60
CA THR A 114 12.92 -1.61 -10.78
C THR A 114 13.44 -0.79 -9.62
N ALA A 115 13.88 0.45 -9.86
CA ALA A 115 14.35 1.34 -8.79
C ALA A 115 13.26 1.65 -7.74
N LEU A 116 11.99 1.78 -8.18
CA LEU A 116 10.87 1.94 -7.26
C LEU A 116 10.67 0.67 -6.40
N LEU A 117 10.80 -0.53 -6.96
CA LEU A 117 10.67 -1.77 -6.17
C LEU A 117 11.78 -1.90 -5.13
N GLU A 118 13.03 -1.56 -5.49
CA GLU A 118 14.14 -1.53 -4.53
C GLU A 118 13.90 -0.52 -3.40
N TYR A 119 13.45 0.69 -3.76
CA TYR A 119 13.07 1.72 -2.78
C TYR A 119 11.92 1.25 -1.87
N PHE A 120 10.91 0.61 -2.45
CA PHE A 120 9.76 0.08 -1.74
C PHE A 120 10.15 -1.01 -0.73
N GLU A 121 10.99 -1.95 -1.14
CA GLU A 121 11.50 -3.02 -0.27
C GLU A 121 12.27 -2.46 0.93
N ALA A 122 13.22 -1.56 0.66
CA ALA A 122 14.04 -0.92 1.68
C ALA A 122 13.15 -0.15 2.68
N HIS A 123 12.18 0.61 2.19
CA HIS A 123 11.30 1.39 3.04
C HIS A 123 10.39 0.53 3.93
N LEU A 124 9.89 -0.60 3.42
CA LEU A 124 9.14 -1.54 4.25
C LEU A 124 10.02 -2.11 5.38
N VAL A 125 11.28 -2.45 5.08
CA VAL A 125 12.22 -2.92 6.11
C VAL A 125 12.50 -1.83 7.16
N GLU A 126 12.66 -0.57 6.73
CA GLU A 126 12.85 0.58 7.64
C GLU A 126 11.65 0.79 8.58
N LEU A 127 10.43 0.54 8.10
CA LEU A 127 9.21 0.61 8.91
C LEU A 127 9.02 -0.61 9.84
N GLY A 128 9.94 -1.56 9.83
CA GLY A 128 9.95 -2.72 10.71
C GLY A 128 9.22 -3.95 10.15
N TYR A 129 8.83 -3.96 8.87
CA TYR A 129 8.30 -5.16 8.25
C TYR A 129 9.42 -6.22 8.06
N PRO A 130 9.10 -7.52 8.18
CA PRO A 130 10.09 -8.57 7.94
C PRO A 130 10.63 -8.52 6.51
N ALA A 131 11.95 -8.67 6.34
CA ALA A 131 12.58 -8.65 5.01
C ALA A 131 11.96 -9.68 4.03
N THR A 132 11.58 -10.86 4.53
CA THR A 132 10.89 -11.89 3.71
C THR A 132 9.51 -11.46 3.24
N PHE A 133 8.79 -10.66 4.04
CA PHE A 133 7.50 -10.11 3.66
C PHE A 133 7.68 -9.00 2.61
N SER A 134 8.65 -8.09 2.82
CA SER A 134 8.98 -7.03 1.87
C SER A 134 9.39 -7.60 0.49
N ASP A 135 10.29 -8.60 0.46
CA ASP A 135 10.70 -9.32 -0.77
C ASP A 135 9.51 -10.01 -1.44
N GLN A 136 8.57 -10.58 -0.68
CA GLN A 136 7.37 -11.19 -1.24
C GLN A 136 6.50 -10.16 -1.99
N LEU A 137 6.31 -8.96 -1.42
CA LEU A 137 5.50 -7.92 -2.05
C LEU A 137 6.16 -7.37 -3.32
N THR A 138 7.49 -7.16 -3.28
CA THR A 138 8.24 -6.62 -4.42
C THR A 138 8.30 -7.63 -5.56
N ARG A 139 8.48 -8.92 -5.26
CA ARG A 139 8.36 -10.01 -6.25
C ARG A 139 6.98 -10.10 -6.87
N MET A 140 5.91 -9.98 -6.06
CA MET A 140 4.55 -10.02 -6.60
C MET A 140 4.29 -8.92 -7.63
N ALA A 141 4.70 -7.69 -7.32
CA ALA A 141 4.61 -6.56 -8.23
C ALA A 141 5.52 -6.72 -9.46
N GLY A 142 6.76 -7.19 -9.27
CA GLY A 142 7.72 -7.47 -10.33
C GLY A 142 7.24 -8.54 -11.31
N ASP A 143 6.71 -9.65 -10.80
CA ASP A 143 6.16 -10.74 -11.61
C ASP A 143 4.94 -10.29 -12.42
N LEU A 144 4.05 -9.49 -11.82
CA LEU A 144 2.92 -8.91 -12.54
C LEU A 144 3.39 -7.99 -13.68
N TYR A 145 4.42 -7.18 -13.44
CA TYR A 145 5.02 -6.31 -14.44
C TYR A 145 5.62 -7.12 -15.60
N ALA A 146 6.48 -8.10 -15.29
CA ALA A 146 7.11 -8.96 -16.29
C ALA A 146 6.08 -9.69 -17.17
N ARG A 147 5.04 -10.27 -16.55
CA ARG A 147 3.94 -10.95 -17.27
C ARG A 147 3.13 -9.99 -18.16
N SER A 148 2.94 -8.75 -17.72
CA SER A 148 2.23 -7.72 -18.49
C SER A 148 2.97 -7.36 -19.78
N HIS A 149 4.30 -7.48 -19.79
CA HIS A 149 5.12 -7.30 -20.99
C HIS A 149 5.23 -8.57 -21.85
N ALA A 150 5.33 -9.75 -21.24
CA ALA A 150 5.48 -11.02 -21.96
C ALA A 150 4.30 -11.35 -22.89
N LYS A 151 3.05 -11.04 -22.49
CA LYS A 151 1.86 -11.26 -23.32
C LYS A 151 1.87 -10.44 -24.62
N ARG A 152 2.56 -9.30 -24.63
CA ARG A 152 2.67 -8.45 -25.83
C ARG A 152 3.56 -9.09 -26.90
N ALA A 153 4.60 -9.83 -26.49
CA ALA A 153 5.53 -10.48 -27.41
C ALA A 153 4.90 -11.66 -28.19
N ILE A 154 3.75 -12.18 -27.72
CA ILE A 154 3.05 -13.32 -28.34
C ILE A 154 1.89 -12.84 -29.24
N ALA A 155 1.46 -11.59 -29.09
CA ALA A 155 0.34 -10.99 -29.83
C ALA A 155 0.75 -10.10 -31.01
N SER A 156 2.04 -10.09 -31.37
CA SER A 156 2.63 -9.40 -32.54
C SER A 156 3.07 -10.41 -33.59
#